data_AF-A0A2D6AJL4-F1
#
_entry.id   AF-A0A2D6AJL4-F1
#
_cell.length_a   1.000
_cell.length_b   1.000
_cell.length_c   1.000
_cell.angle_alpha   90.00
_cell.angle_beta   90.00
_cell.angle_gamma   90.00
#
_symmetry.space_group_name_H-M   'P 1'
#
loop_
_entity.id
_entity.type
_entity.pdbx_description
1 polymer ?
#
loop_
_entity_poly.entity_id
_entity_poly.type
_entity_poly.pdbx_seq_one_letter_code
_entity_poly.pdbx_strand_id
1 'polypeptide(L)'
;MIVSDKLPDDVQFRSVPIDPNKRGIRQKLSMVQSFAVALASRNLGNKKINTPVKQLRVLSCFGNQDQGGILPPCEHLMDSDVDEGKKYCGACGCGDKKMTWLVQEADEYSKLDYPKVACTLQMPGFTNYVVSTPDEAEEPVTRKYYIENIDYKEIQKVPVKIGEKPPHPPEEEAKTDS
;
A
#
# COMPACT_ATOMS: atom_id res chain seq x y z
N MET A 1 -30.97 -22.14 -5.58
CA MET A 1 -30.99 -21.00 -6.52
C MET A 1 -29.90 -20.05 -6.06
N ILE A 2 -28.76 -20.04 -6.76
CA ILE A 2 -27.65 -19.12 -6.45
C ILE A 2 -27.95 -17.87 -7.27
N VAL A 3 -28.31 -16.79 -6.60
CA VAL A 3 -28.51 -15.50 -7.23
C VAL A 3 -27.12 -14.98 -7.56
N SER A 4 -26.72 -15.12 -8.82
CA SER A 4 -25.60 -14.36 -9.38
C SER A 4 -26.08 -12.93 -9.55
N ASP A 5 -26.13 -12.18 -8.45
CA ASP A 5 -26.33 -10.75 -8.52
C ASP A 5 -25.07 -10.15 -9.16
N LYS A 6 -25.18 -9.81 -10.44
CA LYS A 6 -24.32 -8.80 -11.04
C LYS A 6 -24.42 -7.57 -10.15
N LEU A 7 -23.32 -7.20 -9.52
CA LEU A 7 -23.21 -5.92 -8.82
C LEU A 7 -23.56 -4.80 -9.83
N PRO A 8 -24.41 -3.83 -9.45
CA PRO A 8 -24.87 -2.77 -10.34
C PRO A 8 -23.68 -1.96 -10.89
N ASP A 9 -23.80 -1.49 -12.14
CA ASP A 9 -22.75 -0.76 -12.88
C ASP A 9 -22.35 0.59 -12.21
N ASP A 10 -23.03 1.01 -11.14
CA ASP A 10 -22.90 2.31 -10.48
C ASP A 10 -22.55 2.20 -8.99
N VAL A 11 -21.63 1.31 -8.58
CA VAL A 11 -21.15 1.32 -7.19
C VAL A 11 -20.38 2.62 -6.92
N GLN A 12 -21.03 3.54 -6.21
CA GLN A 12 -20.42 4.80 -5.77
C GLN A 12 -19.62 4.57 -4.48
N PHE A 13 -18.44 5.19 -4.41
CA PHE A 13 -17.61 5.19 -3.21
C PHE A 13 -17.51 6.61 -2.66
N ARG A 14 -17.84 6.82 -1.38
CA ARG A 14 -17.59 8.13 -0.74
C ARG A 14 -16.13 8.27 -0.32
N SER A 15 -15.63 9.50 -0.41
CA SER A 15 -14.32 9.87 0.14
C SER A 15 -14.42 10.03 1.66
N VAL A 16 -13.30 9.78 2.33
CA VAL A 16 -13.16 10.01 3.76
C VAL A 16 -12.10 11.10 3.92
N PRO A 17 -12.38 12.21 4.62
CA PRO A 17 -11.39 13.24 4.82
C PRO A 17 -10.17 12.66 5.54
N ILE A 18 -8.98 13.10 5.14
CA ILE A 18 -7.76 12.80 5.90
C ILE A 18 -7.90 13.48 7.26
N ASP A 19 -8.21 12.69 8.28
CA ASP A 19 -8.25 13.19 9.65
C ASP A 19 -6.85 13.07 10.27
N PRO A 20 -6.13 14.20 10.49
CA PRO A 20 -4.81 14.18 11.10
C PRO A 20 -4.86 13.73 12.59
N ASN A 21 -6.04 13.69 13.21
CA ASN A 21 -6.27 13.42 14.62
C ASN A 21 -6.86 12.03 14.91
N LYS A 22 -7.58 11.38 13.98
CA LYS A 22 -8.06 9.98 14.13
C LYS A 22 -6.98 8.90 13.93
N ARG A 23 -5.73 9.29 13.67
CA ARG A 23 -4.60 8.36 13.59
C ARG A 23 -4.39 7.68 14.95
N GLY A 24 -4.90 6.45 15.09
CA GLY A 24 -4.80 5.60 16.28
C GLY A 24 -3.46 5.68 16.99
N ILE A 25 -3.52 5.81 18.32
CA ILE A 25 -2.48 6.35 19.20
C ILE A 25 -1.23 5.45 19.28
N ARG A 26 -0.07 5.99 18.84
CA ARG A 26 1.18 6.16 19.63
C ARG A 26 2.23 6.81 18.72
N GLN A 27 2.43 8.12 18.93
CA GLN A 27 3.34 9.03 18.22
C GLN A 27 2.93 9.38 16.77
N LYS A 28 2.41 10.60 16.61
CA LYS A 28 2.18 11.30 15.34
C LYS A 28 3.54 11.51 14.65
N LEU A 29 4.05 10.49 13.97
CA LEU A 29 5.25 10.65 13.17
C LEU A 29 4.96 11.67 12.05
N SER A 30 5.81 12.69 11.96
CA SER A 30 5.78 13.61 10.81
C SER A 30 5.96 12.82 9.50
N MET A 31 5.63 13.41 8.36
CA MET A 31 5.79 12.73 7.07
C MET A 31 7.25 12.30 6.82
N VAL A 32 8.21 13.15 7.24
CA VAL A 32 9.65 12.85 7.20
C VAL A 32 9.99 11.65 8.09
N GLN A 33 9.45 11.62 9.32
CA GLN A 33 9.68 10.51 10.24
C GLN A 33 9.06 9.21 9.71
N SER A 34 7.88 9.27 9.11
CA SER A 34 7.22 8.11 8.49
C SER A 34 8.06 7.52 7.35
N PHE A 35 8.68 8.40 6.55
CA PHE A 35 9.58 7.98 5.49
C PHE A 35 10.91 7.41 6.03
N ALA A 36 11.50 8.03 7.06
CA ALA A 36 12.70 7.52 7.72
C ALA A 36 12.45 6.13 8.35
N VAL A 37 11.28 5.94 8.99
CA VAL A 37 10.86 4.63 9.51
C VAL A 37 10.71 3.61 8.39
N ALA A 38 10.16 4.00 7.24
CA ALA A 38 10.07 3.11 6.08
C ALA A 38 11.46 2.67 5.60
N LEU A 39 12.38 3.62 5.41
CA LEU A 39 13.75 3.35 5.01
C LEU A 39 14.50 2.46 6.00
N ALA A 40 14.39 2.72 7.30
CA ALA A 40 15.02 1.91 8.33
C ALA A 40 14.41 0.49 8.41
N SER A 41 13.13 0.34 8.05
CA SER A 41 12.41 -0.93 8.24
C SER A 41 12.89 -2.08 7.35
N ARG A 42 13.59 -1.79 6.25
CA ARG A 42 14.20 -2.84 5.40
C ARG A 42 15.45 -3.47 6.04
N ASN A 43 15.98 -2.88 7.12
CA ASN A 43 17.23 -3.28 7.78
C ASN A 43 18.43 -3.39 6.80
N LEU A 44 19.60 -3.82 7.26
CA LEU A 44 20.76 -4.08 6.40
C LEU A 44 20.50 -5.14 5.33
N GLY A 45 19.51 -6.01 5.54
CA GLY A 45 19.16 -7.09 4.62
C GLY A 45 18.21 -6.69 3.49
N ASN A 46 17.85 -5.43 3.27
CA ASN A 46 16.88 -5.03 2.22
C ASN A 46 15.57 -5.86 2.25
N LYS A 47 15.07 -6.14 3.46
CA LYS A 47 13.86 -6.94 3.69
C LYS A 47 12.66 -6.27 3.00
N LYS A 48 12.08 -6.94 2.00
CA LYS A 48 10.78 -6.57 1.41
C LYS A 48 9.63 -7.22 2.18
N ILE A 49 8.42 -6.69 2.03
CA ILE A 49 7.19 -7.37 2.46
C ILE A 49 6.91 -8.63 1.60
N ASN A 50 5.97 -9.46 2.03
CA ASN A 50 5.52 -10.62 1.25
C ASN A 50 4.45 -10.25 0.21
N THR A 51 4.18 -11.18 -0.71
CA THR A 51 3.23 -11.00 -1.82
C THR A 51 1.83 -10.60 -1.36
N PRO A 52 1.18 -11.27 -0.38
CA PRO A 52 -0.17 -10.89 0.05
C PRO A 52 -0.27 -9.45 0.57
N VAL A 53 0.71 -8.99 1.37
CA VAL A 53 0.73 -7.61 1.87
C VAL A 53 0.93 -6.63 0.71
N LYS A 54 1.75 -6.98 -0.29
CA LYS A 54 1.98 -6.13 -1.46
C LYS A 54 0.72 -6.03 -2.31
N GLN A 55 0.02 -7.14 -2.55
CA GLN A 55 -1.25 -7.18 -3.27
C GLN A 55 -2.29 -6.28 -2.60
N LEU A 56 -2.43 -6.38 -1.28
CA LEU A 56 -3.37 -5.55 -0.52
C LEU A 56 -3.02 -4.05 -0.58
N ARG A 57 -1.73 -3.70 -0.54
CA ARG A 57 -1.27 -2.32 -0.70
C ARG A 57 -1.51 -1.78 -2.11
N VAL A 58 -1.24 -2.58 -3.13
CA VAL A 58 -1.49 -2.21 -4.53
C VAL A 58 -2.99 -2.03 -4.74
N LEU A 59 -3.84 -2.95 -4.28
CA LEU A 59 -5.29 -2.79 -4.33
C LEU A 59 -5.76 -1.51 -3.63
N SER A 60 -5.21 -1.21 -2.46
CA SER A 60 -5.55 0.01 -1.71
C SER A 60 -5.21 1.30 -2.46
N CYS A 61 -4.10 1.32 -3.20
CA CYS A 61 -3.64 2.48 -3.95
C CYS A 61 -4.27 2.59 -5.36
N PHE A 62 -4.28 1.49 -6.11
CA PHE A 62 -4.63 1.46 -7.54
C PHE A 62 -6.06 1.02 -7.80
N GLY A 63 -6.74 0.41 -6.82
CA GLY A 63 -8.02 -0.23 -7.07
C GLY A 63 -7.86 -1.46 -7.95
N ASN A 64 -8.95 -1.85 -8.62
CA ASN A 64 -8.98 -2.95 -9.59
C ASN A 64 -9.92 -2.68 -10.77
N GLN A 65 -10.36 -1.44 -10.98
CA GLN A 65 -11.21 -1.06 -12.11
C GLN A 65 -10.58 -1.35 -13.48
N ASP A 66 -9.27 -1.16 -13.59
CA ASP A 66 -8.48 -1.50 -14.77
C ASP A 66 -8.40 -3.01 -15.06
N GLN A 67 -8.74 -3.84 -14.08
CA GLN A 67 -8.73 -5.30 -14.14
C GLN A 67 -10.14 -5.90 -14.21
N GLY A 68 -11.16 -5.08 -14.45
CA GLY A 68 -12.56 -5.50 -14.52
C GLY A 68 -13.25 -5.63 -13.16
N GLY A 69 -12.62 -5.15 -12.08
CA GLY A 69 -13.27 -4.94 -10.80
C GLY A 69 -14.00 -3.60 -10.72
N ILE A 70 -14.57 -3.29 -9.56
CA ILE A 70 -15.37 -2.07 -9.37
C ILE A 70 -14.67 -0.99 -8.54
N LEU A 71 -13.58 -1.33 -7.84
CA LEU A 71 -12.91 -0.41 -6.91
C LEU A 71 -12.04 0.58 -7.70
N PRO A 72 -12.33 1.90 -7.66
CA PRO A 72 -11.53 2.87 -8.38
C PRO A 72 -10.10 2.97 -7.84
N PRO A 73 -9.19 3.70 -8.50
CA PRO A 73 -7.93 4.12 -7.91
C PRO A 73 -8.14 5.08 -6.73
N CYS A 74 -7.18 5.15 -5.81
CA CYS A 74 -7.23 6.09 -4.70
C CYS A 74 -7.26 7.53 -5.24
N GLU A 75 -8.08 8.40 -4.64
CA GLU A 75 -8.18 9.82 -5.02
C GLU A 75 -6.87 10.62 -4.88
N HIS A 76 -5.89 10.06 -4.17
CA HIS A 76 -4.56 10.64 -4.01
C HIS A 76 -3.47 9.94 -4.83
N LEU A 77 -3.85 9.05 -5.75
CA LEU A 77 -2.93 8.44 -6.70
C LEU A 77 -2.60 9.47 -7.78
N MET A 78 -1.31 9.73 -8.01
CA MET A 78 -0.82 10.69 -9.00
C MET A 78 0.15 10.01 -9.97
N ASP A 79 0.10 10.42 -11.22
CA ASP A 79 1.12 10.11 -12.22
C ASP A 79 2.39 10.88 -11.93
N SER A 80 3.55 10.25 -12.15
CA SER A 80 4.85 10.88 -12.02
C SER A 80 5.10 11.86 -13.16
N ASP A 81 5.58 13.05 -12.82
CA ASP A 81 6.07 14.04 -13.77
C ASP A 81 7.55 13.76 -14.14
N VAL A 82 8.21 12.89 -13.38
CA VAL A 82 9.64 12.56 -13.53
C VAL A 82 9.87 11.34 -14.44
N ASP A 83 8.97 10.35 -14.43
CA ASP A 83 9.11 9.10 -15.19
C ASP A 83 7.75 8.56 -15.62
N GLU A 84 7.56 8.40 -16.93
CA GLU A 84 6.29 8.00 -17.53
C GLU A 84 5.84 6.61 -17.05
N GLY A 85 4.57 6.50 -16.66
CA GLY A 85 4.00 5.25 -16.16
C GLY A 85 4.33 4.94 -14.69
N LYS A 86 5.17 5.73 -14.01
CA LYS A 86 5.32 5.65 -12.56
C LYS A 86 4.19 6.41 -11.86
N LYS A 87 3.77 5.90 -10.71
CA LYS A 87 2.75 6.54 -9.87
C LYS A 87 3.24 6.72 -8.43
N TYR A 88 2.83 7.82 -7.82
CA TYR A 88 3.12 8.14 -6.43
C TYR A 88 1.84 8.54 -5.68
N CYS A 89 1.96 8.75 -4.37
CA CYS A 89 0.84 9.20 -3.54
C CYS A 89 0.97 10.70 -3.24
N GLY A 90 0.00 11.50 -3.68
CA GLY A 90 -0.05 12.94 -3.44
C GLY A 90 -0.30 13.33 -1.99
N ALA A 91 -1.03 12.51 -1.22
CA ALA A 91 -1.38 12.82 0.16
C ALA A 91 -0.23 12.56 1.17
N CYS A 92 0.72 11.70 0.83
CA CYS A 92 1.76 11.28 1.78
C CYS A 92 2.90 12.30 1.95
N GLY A 93 2.97 13.31 1.08
CA GLY A 93 3.99 14.36 1.10
C GLY A 93 5.44 13.90 0.90
N CYS A 94 5.68 12.68 0.43
CA CYS A 94 7.05 12.20 0.12
C CYS A 94 7.58 12.74 -1.23
N GLY A 95 6.69 13.32 -2.06
CA GLY A 95 7.01 13.85 -3.38
C GLY A 95 7.17 12.77 -4.46
N ASP A 96 7.38 13.24 -5.69
CA ASP A 96 7.61 12.41 -6.87
C ASP A 96 9.11 12.13 -7.08
N LYS A 97 9.56 10.96 -6.62
CA LYS A 97 10.96 10.53 -6.70
C LYS A 97 10.99 9.01 -6.84
N LYS A 98 12.06 8.48 -7.44
CA LYS A 98 12.25 7.04 -7.63
C LYS A 98 11.88 6.21 -6.39
N MET A 99 12.50 6.49 -5.25
CA MET A 99 12.29 5.77 -3.98
C MET A 99 10.88 5.91 -3.36
N THR A 100 10.04 6.83 -3.85
CA THR A 100 8.68 7.09 -3.34
C THR A 100 7.59 6.62 -4.31
N TRP A 101 7.94 6.18 -5.52
CA TRP A 101 7.04 5.51 -6.44
C TRP A 101 6.46 4.24 -5.82
N LEU A 102 5.17 4.01 -6.06
CA LEU A 102 4.40 2.97 -5.40
C LEU A 102 4.78 1.57 -5.90
N VAL A 103 5.09 1.45 -7.19
CA VAL A 103 5.48 0.21 -7.85
C VAL A 103 6.72 0.49 -8.71
N GLN A 104 7.65 -0.47 -8.73
CA GLN A 104 8.83 -0.47 -9.58
C GLN A 104 9.05 -1.87 -10.14
N GLU A 105 10.08 -2.03 -10.97
CA GLU A 105 10.50 -3.35 -11.44
C GLU A 105 11.00 -4.22 -10.29
N ALA A 106 11.10 -5.53 -10.54
CA ALA A 106 11.33 -6.52 -9.48
C ALA A 106 12.65 -6.29 -8.72
N ASP A 107 13.71 -5.94 -9.46
CA ASP A 107 15.06 -5.67 -8.96
C ASP A 107 15.15 -4.38 -8.14
N GLU A 108 14.20 -3.45 -8.31
CA GLU A 108 14.19 -2.19 -7.60
C GLU A 108 13.32 -2.23 -6.34
N TYR A 109 13.48 -1.21 -5.49
CA TYR A 109 12.76 -1.10 -4.23
C TYR A 109 11.72 0.02 -4.36
N SER A 110 10.44 -0.35 -4.38
CA SER A 110 9.33 0.59 -4.41
C SER A 110 8.83 0.94 -3.01
N LYS A 111 8.09 2.04 -2.91
CA LYS A 111 7.49 2.48 -1.64
C LYS A 111 6.59 1.41 -1.02
N LEU A 112 5.85 0.66 -1.84
CA LEU A 112 4.97 -0.38 -1.30
C LEU A 112 5.73 -1.63 -0.85
N ASP A 113 7.04 -1.75 -1.08
CA ASP A 113 7.86 -2.89 -0.64
C ASP A 113 8.37 -2.74 0.81
N TYR A 114 8.35 -1.54 1.40
CA TYR A 114 8.93 -1.31 2.74
C TYR A 114 8.14 -2.07 3.83
N PRO A 115 8.78 -2.77 4.77
CA PRO A 115 8.10 -3.45 5.86
C PRO A 115 7.17 -2.55 6.67
N LYS A 116 7.59 -1.30 6.92
CA LYS A 116 6.77 -0.30 7.59
C LYS A 116 6.43 0.86 6.65
N VAL A 117 5.15 1.04 6.33
CA VAL A 117 4.64 2.16 5.52
C VAL A 117 3.31 2.61 6.10
N ALA A 118 3.17 3.92 6.27
CA ALA A 118 1.90 4.52 6.71
C ALA A 118 1.10 5.05 5.51
N CYS A 119 -0.22 4.86 5.53
CA CYS A 119 -1.17 5.49 4.62
C CYS A 119 -1.94 6.59 5.36
N THR A 120 -2.12 7.76 4.75
CA THR A 120 -2.87 8.88 5.34
C THR A 120 -4.34 8.55 5.57
N LEU A 121 -4.92 7.67 4.74
CA LEU A 121 -6.28 7.15 4.86
C LEU A 121 -6.36 5.88 5.71
N GLN A 122 -5.24 5.42 6.29
CA GLN A 122 -5.18 4.24 7.16
C GLN A 122 -5.76 2.98 6.52
N MET A 123 -5.47 2.77 5.24
CA MET A 123 -6.00 1.66 4.43
C MET A 123 -5.43 0.29 4.86
N PRO A 124 -6.13 -0.82 4.56
CA PRO A 124 -5.62 -2.17 4.75
C PRO A 124 -4.24 -2.38 4.10
N GLY A 125 -3.39 -3.21 4.73
CA GLY A 125 -2.03 -3.50 4.27
C GLY A 125 -0.96 -2.48 4.69
N PHE A 126 -1.34 -1.36 5.32
CA PHE A 126 -0.41 -0.36 5.86
C PHE A 126 -0.21 -0.51 7.37
N THR A 127 0.91 -0.04 7.89
CA THR A 127 1.31 -0.22 9.29
C THR A 127 0.40 0.52 10.27
N ASN A 128 -0.22 1.62 9.83
CA ASN A 128 -1.13 2.43 10.62
C ASN A 128 -2.61 2.18 10.27
N TYR A 129 -2.91 1.02 9.69
CA TYR A 129 -4.25 0.57 9.38
C TYR A 129 -5.17 0.66 10.61
N VAL A 130 -6.39 1.15 10.39
CA VAL A 130 -7.47 1.17 11.38
C VAL A 130 -8.70 0.62 10.70
N VAL A 131 -9.34 -0.35 11.35
CA VAL A 131 -10.57 -1.01 10.87
C VAL A 131 -11.67 0.01 10.63
N SER A 132 -12.48 -0.21 9.59
CA SER A 132 -13.58 0.68 9.29
C SER A 132 -14.58 0.84 10.43
N THR A 133 -15.10 2.05 10.58
CA THR A 133 -16.21 2.33 11.51
C THR A 133 -17.55 1.88 10.91
N PRO A 134 -18.60 1.64 11.72
CA PRO A 134 -19.90 1.19 11.20
C PRO A 134 -20.51 2.10 10.14
N ASP A 135 -20.31 3.42 10.23
CA ASP A 135 -20.80 4.37 9.22
C ASP A 135 -20.10 4.20 7.87
N GLU A 136 -18.86 3.69 7.83
CA GLU A 136 -18.13 3.45 6.57
C GLU A 136 -18.76 2.33 5.71
N ALA A 137 -19.69 1.57 6.29
CA ALA A 137 -20.51 0.54 5.63
C ALA A 137 -21.83 1.07 5.04
N GLU A 138 -22.23 2.31 5.37
CA GLU A 138 -23.44 2.93 4.84
C GLU A 138 -23.22 3.36 3.39
N GLU A 139 -24.22 3.12 2.53
CA GLU A 139 -24.12 3.48 1.11
C GLU A 139 -24.14 5.01 0.88
N PRO A 140 -23.31 5.54 -0.03
CA PRO A 140 -22.22 4.86 -0.73
C PRO A 140 -21.07 4.46 0.22
N VAL A 141 -20.66 3.18 0.17
CA VAL A 141 -19.65 2.65 1.09
C VAL A 141 -18.29 3.32 0.88
N THR A 142 -17.42 3.26 1.88
CA THR A 142 -16.04 3.71 1.68
C THR A 142 -15.20 2.65 0.98
N ARG A 143 -14.15 3.09 0.29
CA ARG A 143 -13.13 2.19 -0.27
C ARG A 143 -12.50 1.29 0.78
N LYS A 144 -12.27 1.84 1.99
CA LYS A 144 -11.62 1.11 3.09
C LYS A 144 -12.48 -0.08 3.50
N TYR A 145 -13.76 0.17 3.79
CA TYR A 145 -14.73 -0.84 4.14
C TYR A 145 -14.86 -1.90 3.04
N TYR A 146 -14.92 -1.47 1.77
CA TYR A 146 -14.99 -2.40 0.65
C TYR A 146 -13.78 -3.35 0.57
N ILE A 147 -12.56 -2.83 0.70
CA ILE A 147 -11.33 -3.66 0.66
C ILE A 147 -11.26 -4.61 1.86
N GLU A 148 -11.79 -4.22 3.03
CA GLU A 148 -11.84 -5.09 4.20
C GLU A 148 -12.77 -6.30 4.02
N ASN A 149 -13.80 -6.15 3.18
CA ASN A 149 -14.86 -7.14 2.99
C ASN A 149 -14.80 -7.85 1.63
N ILE A 150 -13.83 -7.55 0.77
CA ILE A 150 -13.65 -8.25 -0.50
C ILE A 150 -13.09 -9.67 -0.26
N ASP A 151 -13.51 -10.64 -1.09
CA ASP A 151 -12.95 -12.00 -1.03
C ASP A 151 -11.43 -11.96 -1.28
N TYR A 152 -10.68 -12.67 -0.43
CA TYR A 152 -9.23 -12.79 -0.55
C TYR A 152 -8.77 -13.30 -1.91
N LYS A 153 -9.57 -14.13 -2.59
CA LYS A 153 -9.29 -14.60 -3.96
C LYS A 153 -9.24 -13.45 -4.96
N GLU A 154 -10.02 -12.40 -4.77
CA GLU A 154 -9.97 -11.20 -5.61
C GLU A 154 -8.69 -10.39 -5.36
N ILE A 155 -8.22 -10.34 -4.09
CA ILE A 155 -6.94 -9.71 -3.74
C ILE A 155 -5.77 -10.46 -4.41
N GLN A 156 -5.83 -11.79 -4.46
CA GLN A 156 -4.79 -12.61 -5.07
C GLN A 156 -4.65 -12.42 -6.59
N LYS A 157 -5.67 -11.86 -7.27
CA LYS A 157 -5.59 -11.53 -8.70
C LYS A 157 -4.77 -10.28 -8.98
N VAL A 158 -4.51 -9.46 -7.96
CA VAL A 158 -3.74 -8.22 -8.12
C VAL A 158 -2.31 -8.55 -8.54
N PRO A 159 -1.87 -8.12 -9.74
CA PRO A 159 -0.54 -8.42 -10.25
C PRO A 159 0.51 -7.64 -9.47
N VAL A 160 1.47 -8.34 -8.87
CA VAL A 160 2.59 -7.72 -8.16
C VAL A 160 3.89 -8.44 -8.46
N LYS A 161 4.98 -7.68 -8.55
CA LYS A 161 6.34 -8.21 -8.58
C LYS A 161 7.03 -7.85 -7.27
N ILE A 162 7.68 -8.82 -6.64
CA ILE A 162 8.59 -8.61 -5.51
C ILE A 162 9.87 -9.33 -5.91
N GLY A 163 10.93 -8.60 -6.25
CA GLY A 163 12.20 -9.25 -6.54
C GLY A 163 12.80 -9.92 -5.30
N GLU A 164 13.59 -10.95 -5.56
CA GLU A 164 14.28 -11.70 -4.53
C GLU A 164 15.33 -10.84 -3.83
N LYS A 165 15.62 -11.17 -2.57
CA LYS A 165 16.67 -10.54 -1.78
C LYS A 165 18.00 -10.79 -2.50
N PRO A 166 18.87 -9.78 -2.73
CA PRO A 166 20.23 -10.05 -3.16
C PRO A 166 20.86 -11.04 -2.17
N PRO A 167 21.57 -12.09 -2.63
CA PRO A 167 22.25 -13.01 -1.73
C PRO A 167 23.14 -12.20 -0.80
N HIS A 168 23.05 -12.47 0.49
CA HIS A 168 23.94 -11.86 1.47
C HIS A 168 25.39 -12.07 0.99
N PRO A 169 26.26 -11.04 0.96
CA PRO A 169 27.69 -11.32 0.89
C PRO A 169 28.03 -12.21 2.11
N PRO A 170 28.88 -13.23 1.95
CA PRO A 170 29.21 -14.15 3.03
C PRO A 170 29.69 -13.36 4.24
N GLU A 171 29.17 -13.71 5.42
CA GLU A 171 29.70 -13.22 6.70
C GLU A 171 31.20 -13.50 6.71
N GLU A 172 31.99 -12.44 6.61
CA GLU A 172 33.43 -12.51 6.77
C GLU A 172 33.69 -12.94 8.21
N GLU A 173 34.05 -14.21 8.40
CA GLU A 173 34.38 -14.80 9.68
C GLU A 173 35.36 -13.88 10.40
N ALA A 174 34.94 -13.39 11.57
CA ALA A 174 35.78 -12.62 12.47
C ALA A 174 37.00 -13.48 12.82
N LYS A 175 38.12 -13.21 12.14
CA LYS A 175 39.44 -13.67 12.56
C LYS A 175 39.68 -13.09 13.95
N THR A 176 39.52 -13.94 14.95
CA THR A 176 40.06 -13.69 16.29
C THR A 176 41.52 -14.10 16.24
N ASP A 177 42.39 -13.08 16.19
CA ASP A 177 43.79 -13.21 16.54
C ASP A 177 43.88 -13.72 17.99
N SER A 178 44.58 -14.83 18.21
CA SER A 178 45.19 -15.23 19.48
C SER A 178 46.30 -16.24 19.22
#